data_AF-A0A267DPP1-F1
#
_entry.id   AF-A0A267DPP1-F1
#
_cell.length_a   1.000
_cell.length_b   1.000
_cell.length_c   1.000
_cell.angle_alpha   90.00
_cell.angle_beta   90.00
_cell.angle_gamma   90.00
#
_symmetry.space_group_name_H-M   'P 1'
#
loop_
_entity.id
_entity.type
_entity.pdbx_description
1 polymer ?
#
loop_
_entity_poly.entity_id
_entity_poly.type
_entity_poly.pdbx_seq_one_letter_code
_entity_poly.pdbx_strand_id
1 'polypeptide(L)'
;MRKESMIDAVDNLRWEAGIREFVETWRALSGYLATRGARFPDAIFPITLHAHPADEMRLAALLPHNGVWGRCIVGLVQLLMEAQNAVLDASGVHCDEIDICQADAASMISYDPDSDLLPALLANSAYSLRPGRGCQVAYNFAGLQQQLAELLVRGRLRLTGHLPQMLYKEEFNLMEQFLLLDQAVPQCRSPSSSMVSHALSSELPSSPPVITSLLEELLPPAVSFLTSLAPKEPSQLLHDFMTKSLRMPQGLPEPLNRCVTIDHVRLLWLSLDRLRCQQLADDGFEPFRDCRGLEAAPLEEPLRELLLPRDLRNRRSLLLEKLHSLMRLELASRPNLLDLPLSEVGIVYTDYDGVFDGWDERLLCKHSAAIWMAVFALEGSRA
;
A
#
# COMPACT_ATOMS: atom_id res chain seq x y z
N MET A 1 34.76 17.67 -12.04
CA MET A 1 35.62 16.96 -11.06
C MET A 1 35.70 17.59 -9.67
N ARG A 2 36.28 18.80 -9.41
CA ARG A 2 36.34 19.33 -8.01
C ARG A 2 35.04 19.92 -7.46
N LYS A 3 34.09 20.31 -8.31
CA LYS A 3 32.78 20.85 -7.87
C LYS A 3 31.76 19.74 -7.58
N GLU A 4 31.74 18.66 -8.37
CA GLU A 4 30.86 17.50 -8.13
C GLU A 4 31.19 16.81 -6.81
N SER A 5 32.48 16.60 -6.49
CA SER A 5 32.89 15.98 -5.22
C SER A 5 32.55 16.81 -3.97
N MET A 6 32.33 18.12 -4.11
CA MET A 6 32.00 19.00 -3.00
C MET A 6 30.49 19.07 -2.78
N ILE A 7 29.69 18.93 -3.85
CA ILE A 7 28.24 18.83 -3.78
C ILE A 7 27.85 17.48 -3.14
N ASP A 8 28.45 16.38 -3.61
CA ASP A 8 28.23 15.04 -3.03
C ASP A 8 28.61 14.98 -1.55
N ALA A 9 29.67 15.69 -1.14
CA ALA A 9 30.09 15.74 0.27
C ALA A 9 29.12 16.55 1.15
N VAL A 10 28.57 17.65 0.65
CA VAL A 10 27.58 18.47 1.37
C VAL A 10 26.24 17.75 1.48
N ASP A 11 25.83 17.03 0.45
CA ASP A 11 24.59 16.24 0.47
C ASP A 11 24.72 15.04 1.42
N ASN A 12 25.87 14.37 1.46
CA ASN A 12 26.12 13.29 2.43
C ASN A 12 26.04 13.77 3.89
N LEU A 13 26.58 14.96 4.20
CA LEU A 13 26.49 15.55 5.54
C LEU A 13 25.04 15.86 5.96
N ARG A 14 24.21 16.29 5.00
CA ARG A 14 22.78 16.54 5.24
C ARG A 14 22.01 15.25 5.52
N TRP A 15 22.30 14.18 4.79
CA TRP A 15 21.70 12.87 5.04
C TRP A 15 22.10 12.30 6.39
N GLU A 16 23.38 12.38 6.76
CA GLU A 16 23.87 11.93 8.07
C GLU A 16 23.24 12.72 9.23
N ALA A 17 23.02 14.03 9.05
CA ALA A 17 22.31 14.85 10.03
C ALA A 17 20.84 14.41 10.17
N GLY A 18 20.12 14.24 9.06
CA GLY A 18 18.72 13.81 9.09
C GLY A 18 18.51 12.42 9.70
N ILE A 19 19.43 11.47 9.44
CA ILE A 19 19.39 10.14 10.06
C ILE A 19 19.54 10.24 11.58
N ARG A 20 20.48 11.09 12.03
CA ARG A 20 20.74 11.29 13.46
C ARG A 20 19.54 11.91 14.15
N GLU A 21 18.96 12.96 13.57
CA GLU A 21 17.74 13.61 14.09
C GLU A 21 16.59 12.61 14.18
N PHE A 22 16.39 11.78 13.16
CA PHE A 22 15.37 10.75 13.18
C PHE A 22 15.60 9.73 14.31
N VAL A 23 16.82 9.22 14.47
CA VAL A 23 17.18 8.25 15.52
C VAL A 23 16.98 8.84 16.92
N GLU A 24 17.40 10.08 17.13
CA GLU A 24 17.21 10.79 18.41
C GLU A 24 15.73 11.02 18.71
N THR A 25 14.97 11.48 17.71
CA THR A 25 13.53 11.73 17.83
C THR A 25 12.76 10.43 18.08
N TRP A 26 13.11 9.35 17.39
CA TRP A 26 12.54 8.03 17.62
C TRP A 26 12.82 7.51 19.04
N ARG A 27 14.06 7.67 19.51
CA ARG A 27 14.44 7.28 20.88
C ARG A 27 13.62 8.04 21.93
N ALA A 28 13.33 9.31 21.69
CA ALA A 28 12.52 10.14 22.59
C ALA A 28 11.01 9.81 22.54
N LEU A 29 10.47 9.48 21.35
CA LEU A 29 9.02 9.43 21.13
C LEU A 29 8.43 8.02 20.93
N SER A 30 9.26 7.00 20.74
CA SER A 30 8.84 5.59 20.54
C SER A 30 7.87 5.07 21.62
N GLY A 31 8.09 5.41 22.89
CA GLY A 31 7.18 5.04 23.99
C GLY A 31 5.79 5.70 23.89
N TYR A 32 5.70 6.90 23.33
CA TYR A 32 4.42 7.59 23.11
C TYR A 32 3.66 6.99 21.93
N LEU A 33 4.36 6.50 20.90
CA LEU A 33 3.75 5.75 19.80
C LEU A 33 3.11 4.44 20.29
N ALA A 34 3.70 3.77 21.28
CA ALA A 34 3.12 2.55 21.87
C ALA A 34 1.77 2.80 22.57
N THR A 35 1.60 3.98 23.18
CA THR A 35 0.39 4.35 23.94
C THR A 35 -0.67 5.06 23.10
N ARG A 36 -0.26 5.77 22.04
CA ARG A 36 -1.16 6.49 21.12
C ARG A 36 -1.41 5.80 19.79
N GLY A 37 -0.62 4.78 19.43
CA GLY A 37 -0.65 4.12 18.11
C GLY A 37 -1.95 3.42 17.73
N ALA A 38 -2.94 3.36 18.65
CA ALA A 38 -4.30 2.89 18.37
C ALA A 38 -5.25 3.99 17.84
N ARG A 39 -4.79 5.25 17.72
CA ARG A 39 -5.64 6.40 17.35
C ARG A 39 -5.56 6.86 15.91
N PHE A 40 -4.69 6.31 15.06
CA PHE A 40 -4.64 6.68 13.64
C PHE A 40 -5.80 5.99 12.91
N PRO A 41 -6.95 6.65 12.69
CA PRO A 41 -8.16 5.98 12.18
C PRO A 41 -8.01 5.63 10.69
N ASP A 42 -7.10 6.33 10.00
CA ASP A 42 -6.85 6.22 8.56
C ASP A 42 -5.55 5.46 8.22
N ALA A 43 -4.78 5.03 9.23
CA ALA A 43 -3.65 4.14 9.00
C ALA A 43 -4.18 2.71 8.91
N ILE A 44 -4.27 2.18 7.70
CA ILE A 44 -4.79 0.85 7.35
C ILE A 44 -4.13 -0.28 8.19
N PHE A 45 -2.95 -0.04 8.81
CA PHE A 45 -2.24 -1.01 9.63
C PHE A 45 -1.53 -0.40 10.87
N PRO A 46 -1.50 -1.09 12.02
CA PRO A 46 -0.85 -0.61 13.24
C PRO A 46 0.69 -0.59 13.14
N ILE A 47 1.32 0.32 13.89
CA ILE A 47 2.79 0.40 14.04
C ILE A 47 3.25 -0.72 14.97
N THR A 48 3.78 -1.80 14.39
CA THR A 48 4.22 -3.00 15.14
C THR A 48 5.62 -2.87 15.74
N LEU A 49 6.46 -2.00 15.19
CA LEU A 49 7.88 -1.85 15.58
C LEU A 49 8.12 -0.69 16.56
N HIS A 50 7.10 -0.21 17.27
CA HIS A 50 7.19 0.94 18.18
C HIS A 50 8.22 0.78 19.30
N ALA A 51 8.57 -0.45 19.71
CA ALA A 51 9.57 -0.72 20.75
C ALA A 51 10.96 -1.10 20.18
N HIS A 52 11.16 -1.02 18.86
CA HIS A 52 12.42 -1.40 18.24
C HIS A 52 13.53 -0.40 18.61
N PRO A 53 14.73 -0.87 19.03
CA PRO A 53 15.85 0.02 19.33
C PRO A 53 16.23 0.85 18.09
N ALA A 54 16.47 2.15 18.34
CA ALA A 54 16.77 3.13 17.29
C ALA A 54 18.08 2.81 16.55
N ASP A 55 19.04 2.18 17.23
CA ASP A 55 20.37 1.86 16.70
C ASP A 55 20.37 0.67 15.73
N GLU A 56 19.29 -0.12 15.70
CA GLU A 56 19.11 -1.27 14.82
C GLU A 56 18.07 -1.00 13.70
N MET A 57 17.64 0.25 13.59
CA MET A 57 16.62 0.64 12.63
C MET A 57 17.15 0.52 11.20
N ARG A 58 16.43 -0.21 10.35
CA ARG A 58 16.81 -0.36 8.94
C ARG A 58 16.63 0.95 8.19
N LEU A 59 17.43 1.17 7.14
CA LEU A 59 17.28 2.33 6.25
C LEU A 59 15.85 2.46 5.67
N ALA A 60 15.17 1.34 5.46
CA ALA A 60 13.77 1.30 5.02
C ALA A 60 12.81 2.05 5.98
N ALA A 61 13.16 2.21 7.25
CA ALA A 61 12.33 2.94 8.22
C ALA A 61 12.30 4.44 7.98
N LEU A 62 13.27 4.98 7.25
CA LEU A 62 13.34 6.39 6.85
C LEU A 62 12.47 6.70 5.62
N LEU A 63 11.96 5.67 4.96
CA LEU A 63 11.18 5.81 3.74
C LEU A 63 9.70 5.61 4.06
N PRO A 64 8.80 6.51 3.65
CA PRO A 64 7.36 6.36 3.91
C PRO A 64 6.78 5.27 2.99
N HIS A 65 6.76 4.00 3.41
CA HIS A 65 6.22 2.88 2.62
C HIS A 65 5.25 2.01 3.45
N ASN A 66 4.44 1.17 2.79
CA ASN A 66 3.37 0.38 3.44
C ASN A 66 3.88 -0.76 4.35
N GLY A 67 5.17 -1.07 4.31
CA GLY A 67 5.78 -2.14 5.09
C GLY A 67 5.94 -1.78 6.58
N VAL A 68 6.30 -2.78 7.38
CA VAL A 68 6.49 -2.61 8.84
C VAL A 68 7.50 -1.51 9.21
N TRP A 69 8.53 -1.30 8.38
CA TRP A 69 9.56 -0.30 8.60
C TRP A 69 9.10 1.12 8.25
N GLY A 70 8.54 1.33 7.05
CA GLY A 70 8.11 2.66 6.61
C GLY A 70 6.97 3.26 7.42
N ARG A 71 6.17 2.43 8.10
CA ARG A 71 5.18 2.90 9.07
C ARG A 71 5.78 3.64 10.27
N CYS A 72 7.08 3.45 10.56
CA CYS A 72 7.75 4.13 11.67
C CYS A 72 7.86 5.65 11.41
N ILE A 73 8.35 6.06 10.24
CA ILE A 73 8.47 7.49 9.91
C ILE A 73 7.10 8.15 9.73
N VAL A 74 6.13 7.46 9.11
CA VAL A 74 4.76 7.96 8.95
C VAL A 74 4.12 8.21 10.32
N GLY A 75 4.22 7.24 11.23
CA GLY A 75 3.69 7.39 12.59
C GLY A 75 4.37 8.48 13.40
N LEU A 76 5.70 8.60 13.29
CA LEU A 76 6.47 9.62 13.99
C LEU A 76 6.09 11.03 13.54
N VAL A 77 6.01 11.25 12.22
CA VAL A 77 5.62 12.57 11.67
C VAL A 77 4.18 12.91 12.04
N GLN A 78 3.25 11.95 11.97
CA GLN A 78 1.88 12.18 12.38
C GLN A 78 1.77 12.55 13.87
N LEU A 79 2.54 11.90 14.75
CA LEU A 79 2.60 12.23 16.18
C LEU A 79 3.09 13.67 16.40
N LEU A 80 4.10 14.11 15.66
CA LEU A 80 4.62 15.48 15.74
C LEU A 80 3.60 16.49 15.23
N MET A 81 2.91 16.20 14.13
CA MET A 81 1.83 17.03 13.60
C MET A 81 0.68 17.18 14.61
N GLU A 82 0.26 16.07 15.22
CA GLU A 82 -0.76 16.09 16.27
C GLU A 82 -0.33 16.91 17.49
N ALA A 83 0.93 16.81 17.90
CA ALA A 83 1.46 17.59 19.02
C ALA A 83 1.45 19.09 18.72
N GLN A 84 1.88 19.49 17.53
CA GLN A 84 1.81 20.89 17.08
C GLN A 84 0.37 21.38 17.02
N ASN A 85 -0.52 20.63 16.36
CA ASN A 85 -1.92 21.01 16.20
C ASN A 85 -2.65 21.09 17.55
N ALA A 86 -2.31 20.23 18.52
CA ALA A 86 -2.88 20.30 19.86
C ALA A 86 -2.50 21.58 20.62
N VAL A 87 -1.29 22.12 20.40
CA VAL A 87 -0.88 23.42 20.97
C VAL A 87 -1.67 24.55 20.34
N LEU A 88 -1.87 24.52 19.02
CA LEU A 88 -2.69 25.50 18.31
C LEU A 88 -4.15 25.45 18.79
N ASP A 89 -4.73 24.24 18.89
CA ASP A 89 -6.11 24.03 19.35
C ASP A 89 -6.31 24.53 20.79
N ALA A 90 -5.34 24.32 21.67
CA ALA A 90 -5.38 24.81 23.05
C ALA A 90 -5.31 26.34 23.17
N SER A 91 -4.74 27.03 22.16
CA SER A 91 -4.64 28.48 22.16
C SER A 91 -5.95 29.19 21.82
N GLY A 92 -6.87 28.50 21.13
CA GLY A 92 -8.13 29.07 20.64
C GLY A 92 -7.97 30.09 19.51
N VAL A 93 -6.76 30.27 18.96
CA VAL A 93 -6.50 31.14 17.81
C VAL A 93 -6.82 30.39 16.52
N HIS A 94 -7.53 31.03 15.59
CA HIS A 94 -7.74 30.47 14.27
C HIS A 94 -6.45 30.59 13.45
N CYS A 95 -5.92 29.45 13.01
CA CYS A 95 -4.72 29.35 12.17
C CYS A 95 -5.10 28.80 10.80
N ASP A 96 -4.48 29.32 9.75
CA ASP A 96 -4.63 28.78 8.40
C ASP A 96 -3.99 27.37 8.30
N GLU A 97 -4.43 26.58 7.34
CA GLU A 97 -3.99 25.19 7.15
C GLU A 97 -2.93 25.08 6.05
N ILE A 98 -1.96 24.19 6.22
CA ILE A 98 -0.94 23.86 5.22
C ILE A 98 -0.68 22.36 5.18
N ASP A 99 -0.48 21.84 3.97
CA ASP A 99 -0.07 20.45 3.77
C ASP A 99 1.37 20.23 4.24
N ILE A 100 1.63 19.12 4.93
CA ILE A 100 2.95 18.77 5.47
C ILE A 100 4.06 18.76 4.39
N CYS A 101 3.73 18.46 3.13
CA CYS A 101 4.70 18.47 2.04
C CYS A 101 5.12 19.88 1.61
N GLN A 102 4.35 20.90 2.00
CA GLN A 102 4.62 22.31 1.71
C GLN A 102 5.09 23.08 2.95
N ALA A 103 5.08 22.44 4.11
CA ALA A 103 5.51 23.05 5.37
C ALA A 103 7.02 23.34 5.35
N ASP A 104 7.39 24.49 5.89
CA ASP A 104 8.77 24.92 6.09
C ASP A 104 9.09 25.09 7.58
N ALA A 105 10.34 25.39 7.91
CA ALA A 105 10.76 25.59 9.29
C ALA A 105 10.00 26.73 10.00
N ALA A 106 9.50 27.73 9.26
CA ALA A 106 8.72 28.84 9.82
C ALA A 106 7.29 28.42 10.20
N SER A 107 6.75 27.41 9.51
CA SER A 107 5.45 26.79 9.78
C SER A 107 5.47 25.93 11.05
N MET A 108 6.65 25.53 11.54
CA MET A 108 6.83 24.63 12.68
C MET A 108 6.99 25.40 14.01
N ILE A 109 6.49 24.81 15.10
CA ILE A 109 6.77 25.33 16.45
C ILE A 109 8.21 24.96 16.84
N SER A 110 9.09 25.95 16.88
CA SER A 110 10.47 25.83 17.33
C SER A 110 10.72 26.85 18.42
N TYR A 111 11.26 26.40 19.56
CA TYR A 111 11.66 27.26 20.67
C TYR A 111 12.84 26.65 21.42
N ASP A 112 13.66 27.50 22.01
CA ASP A 112 14.73 27.13 22.93
C ASP A 112 14.25 27.34 24.38
N PRO A 113 14.25 26.31 25.24
CA PRO A 113 13.76 26.45 26.61
C PRO A 113 14.49 27.53 27.43
N ASP A 114 15.79 27.70 27.24
CA ASP A 114 16.61 28.61 28.03
C ASP A 114 16.57 30.05 27.50
N SER A 115 16.49 30.20 26.18
CA SER A 115 16.51 31.51 25.51
C SER A 115 15.12 32.10 25.33
N ASP A 116 14.08 31.27 25.19
CA ASP A 116 12.72 31.73 24.90
C ASP A 116 11.79 31.56 26.11
N LEU A 117 11.73 30.35 26.70
CA LEU A 117 10.76 30.06 27.77
C LEU A 117 11.17 30.61 29.13
N LEU A 118 12.45 30.50 29.49
CA LEU A 118 12.95 30.96 30.79
C LEU A 118 12.76 32.48 30.98
N PRO A 119 13.09 33.35 29.99
CA PRO A 119 12.82 34.78 30.12
C PRO A 119 11.33 35.09 30.25
N ALA A 120 10.46 34.40 29.50
CA ALA A 120 9.00 34.58 29.62
C ALA A 120 8.49 34.20 31.02
N LEU A 121 9.00 33.13 31.61
CA LEU A 121 8.66 32.72 32.97
C LEU A 121 9.11 33.76 34.01
N LEU A 122 10.34 34.26 33.89
CA LEU A 122 10.90 35.24 34.81
C LEU A 122 10.21 36.60 34.70
N ALA A 123 9.85 37.04 33.49
CA ALA A 123 9.13 38.29 33.26
C ALA A 123 7.73 38.30 33.91
N ASN A 124 7.10 37.13 34.07
CA ASN A 124 5.81 36.98 34.73
C ASN A 124 5.93 36.59 36.22
N SER A 125 7.12 36.66 36.80
CA SER A 125 7.35 36.42 38.22
C SER A 125 7.41 37.74 39.00
N ALA A 126 6.54 37.88 40.00
CA ALA A 126 6.48 39.03 40.90
C ALA A 126 7.04 38.64 42.27
N TYR A 127 8.07 39.36 42.71
CA TYR A 127 8.70 39.16 44.02
C TYR A 127 8.13 40.16 45.01
N SER A 128 7.58 39.68 46.13
CA SER A 128 7.12 40.54 47.22
C SER A 128 7.86 40.20 48.51
N LEU A 129 8.40 41.24 49.16
CA LEU A 129 9.09 41.15 50.44
C LEU A 129 8.20 41.74 51.52
N ARG A 130 7.70 40.89 52.41
CA ARG A 130 6.91 41.33 53.58
C ARG A 130 7.75 41.17 54.85
N PRO A 131 7.90 42.23 55.68
CA PRO A 131 8.61 42.12 56.96
C PRO A 131 8.03 40.98 57.80
N GLY A 132 8.89 40.04 58.21
CA GLY A 132 8.51 38.88 59.02
C GLY A 132 7.91 37.67 58.27
N ARG A 133 7.74 37.71 56.94
CA ARG A 133 7.21 36.58 56.14
C ARG A 133 8.11 36.10 54.99
N GLY A 134 9.31 36.64 54.86
CA GLY A 134 10.27 36.24 53.81
C GLY A 134 9.86 36.74 52.41
N CYS A 135 10.58 36.25 51.39
CA CYS A 135 10.30 36.54 49.97
C CYS A 135 9.20 35.60 49.47
N GLN A 136 8.11 36.16 48.92
CA GLN A 136 7.05 35.41 48.24
C GLN A 136 7.12 35.67 46.74
N VAL A 137 7.15 34.59 45.96
CA VAL A 137 7.09 34.62 44.49
C VAL A 137 5.65 34.35 44.06
N ALA A 138 5.07 35.27 43.29
CA ALA A 138 3.76 35.11 42.68
C ALA A 138 3.90 35.14 41.16
N TYR A 139 3.24 34.21 40.46
CA TYR A 139 3.28 34.14 39.00
C TYR A 139 2.00 34.70 38.39
N ASN A 140 2.14 35.55 37.37
CA ASN A 140 1.04 36.00 36.55
C ASN A 140 0.76 34.97 35.44
N PHE A 141 -0.04 33.94 35.74
CA PHE A 141 -0.37 32.89 34.77
C PHE A 141 -1.10 33.40 33.52
N ALA A 142 -1.94 34.43 33.66
CA ALA A 142 -2.64 35.01 32.52
C ALA A 142 -1.69 35.72 31.54
N GLY A 143 -0.73 36.48 32.09
CA GLY A 143 0.31 37.11 31.29
C GLY A 143 1.25 36.09 30.64
N LEU A 144 1.63 35.05 31.38
CA LEU A 144 2.45 33.95 30.86
C LEU A 144 1.74 33.22 29.71
N GLN A 145 0.46 32.90 29.86
CA GLN A 145 -0.32 32.25 28.81
C GLN A 145 -0.39 33.10 27.53
N GLN A 146 -0.59 34.43 27.65
CA GLN A 146 -0.60 35.32 26.49
C GLN A 146 0.76 35.37 25.79
N GLN A 147 1.85 35.50 26.56
CA GLN A 147 3.20 35.50 25.98
C GLN A 147 3.54 34.17 25.30
N LEU A 148 3.15 33.03 25.89
CA LEU A 148 3.33 31.73 25.27
C LEU A 148 2.52 31.59 23.99
N ALA A 149 1.29 32.10 23.95
CA ALA A 149 0.49 32.12 22.71
C ALA A 149 1.14 32.99 21.63
N GLU A 150 1.67 34.16 22.00
CA GLU A 150 2.38 35.02 21.05
C GLU A 150 3.67 34.39 20.51
N LEU A 151 4.42 33.69 21.35
CA LEU A 151 5.67 33.02 20.97
C LEU A 151 5.42 31.75 20.14
N LEU A 152 4.49 30.90 20.55
CA LEU A 152 4.32 29.55 20.00
C LEU A 152 3.31 29.48 18.86
N VAL A 153 2.31 30.36 18.82
CA VAL A 153 1.14 30.23 17.93
C VAL A 153 1.12 31.29 16.85
N ARG A 154 1.63 32.50 17.14
CA ARG A 154 1.51 33.63 16.21
C ARG A 154 2.24 33.34 14.89
N GLY A 155 1.48 33.33 13.80
CA GLY A 155 2.00 33.06 12.45
C GLY A 155 2.33 31.59 12.19
N ARG A 156 1.90 30.66 13.05
CA ARG A 156 1.99 29.22 12.80
C ARG A 156 0.73 28.71 12.11
N LEU A 157 0.93 27.69 11.29
CA LEU A 157 -0.09 27.08 10.47
C LEU A 157 -0.45 25.71 11.04
N ARG A 158 -1.71 25.33 10.89
CA ARG A 158 -2.20 23.99 11.20
C ARG A 158 -1.70 23.02 10.13
N LEU A 159 -1.05 21.95 10.55
CA LEU A 159 -0.50 20.95 9.64
C LEU A 159 -1.58 19.93 9.27
N THR A 160 -1.77 19.70 7.97
CA THR A 160 -2.69 18.72 7.41
C THR A 160 -1.99 17.81 6.38
N GLY A 161 -2.68 16.79 5.89
CA GLY A 161 -2.14 15.84 4.92
C GLY A 161 -1.32 14.71 5.53
N HIS A 162 -0.62 13.96 4.67
CA HIS A 162 0.21 12.81 5.02
C HIS A 162 1.49 12.80 4.20
N LEU A 163 2.52 12.12 4.69
CA LEU A 163 3.74 11.91 3.90
C LEU A 163 3.42 11.15 2.60
N PRO A 164 3.94 11.61 1.45
CA PRO A 164 3.71 10.95 0.18
C PRO A 164 4.34 9.57 0.22
N GLN A 165 3.52 8.56 -0.05
CA GLN A 165 3.95 7.20 0.08
C GLN A 165 4.87 6.79 -1.07
N MET A 166 6.02 6.23 -0.72
CA MET A 166 6.89 5.52 -1.64
C MET A 166 6.24 4.18 -2.00
N LEU A 167 5.82 4.07 -3.25
CA LEU A 167 5.36 2.83 -3.87
C LEU A 167 6.57 2.17 -4.53
N TYR A 168 6.96 0.99 -4.06
CA TYR A 168 7.93 0.18 -4.80
C TYR A 168 7.26 -0.29 -6.10
N LYS A 169 8.00 -0.28 -7.23
CA LYS A 169 7.49 -0.79 -8.52
C LYS A 169 7.07 -2.27 -8.43
N GLU A 170 7.69 -3.00 -7.50
CA GLU A 170 7.42 -4.40 -7.15
C GLU A 170 6.19 -4.57 -6.22
N GLU A 171 5.67 -3.47 -5.66
CA GLU A 171 4.42 -3.40 -4.89
C GLU A 171 3.27 -2.87 -5.76
N PHE A 172 3.20 -3.34 -7.02
CA PHE A 172 2.02 -3.18 -7.86
C PHE A 172 0.89 -3.99 -7.19
N ASN A 173 0.17 -3.38 -6.25
CA ASN A 173 -0.97 -4.01 -5.63
C ASN A 173 -2.10 -4.04 -6.66
N LEU A 174 -2.07 -5.10 -7.47
CA LEU A 174 -3.01 -5.35 -8.56
C LEU A 174 -4.47 -5.22 -8.07
N MET A 175 -4.74 -5.63 -6.83
CA MET A 175 -6.04 -5.46 -6.21
C MET A 175 -6.44 -3.99 -6.07
N GLU A 176 -5.56 -3.13 -5.53
CA GLU A 176 -5.86 -1.70 -5.38
C GLU A 176 -6.14 -1.03 -6.71
N GLN A 177 -5.39 -1.39 -7.75
CA GLN A 177 -5.61 -0.84 -9.08
C GLN A 177 -6.93 -1.31 -9.69
N PHE A 178 -7.30 -2.58 -9.50
CA PHE A 178 -8.62 -3.03 -9.94
C PHE A 178 -9.76 -2.43 -9.12
N LEU A 179 -9.56 -2.14 -7.84
CA LEU A 179 -10.55 -1.41 -7.04
C LEU A 179 -10.73 0.03 -7.52
N LEU A 180 -9.63 0.74 -7.84
CA LEU A 180 -9.70 2.08 -8.42
C LEU A 180 -10.32 2.04 -9.82
N LEU A 181 -9.97 1.05 -10.64
CA LEU A 181 -10.58 0.84 -11.94
C LEU A 181 -12.08 0.55 -11.83
N ASP A 182 -12.50 -0.31 -10.89
CA ASP A 182 -13.91 -0.63 -10.64
C ASP A 182 -14.73 0.59 -10.20
N GLN A 183 -14.11 1.52 -9.45
CA GLN A 183 -14.74 2.79 -9.07
C GLN A 183 -14.94 3.73 -10.28
N ALA A 184 -14.00 3.74 -11.22
CA ALA A 184 -14.04 4.59 -12.40
C ALA A 184 -14.93 4.00 -13.51
N VAL A 185 -14.80 2.70 -13.78
CA VAL A 185 -15.50 1.96 -14.82
C VAL A 185 -15.80 0.54 -14.30
N PRO A 186 -17.08 0.19 -14.07
CA PRO A 186 -17.46 -1.13 -13.57
C PRO A 186 -16.89 -2.26 -14.42
N GLN A 187 -16.06 -3.14 -13.85
CA GLN A 187 -15.49 -4.27 -14.57
C GLN A 187 -16.36 -5.52 -14.49
N CYS A 188 -16.41 -6.28 -15.58
CA CYS A 188 -17.03 -7.60 -15.61
C CYS A 188 -16.18 -8.61 -14.83
N ARG A 189 -16.83 -9.45 -14.03
CA ARG A 189 -16.18 -10.55 -13.29
C ARG A 189 -16.27 -11.91 -14.01
N SER A 190 -17.04 -11.97 -15.08
CA SER A 190 -17.20 -13.11 -15.98
C SER A 190 -17.38 -12.62 -17.41
N PRO A 191 -16.96 -13.39 -18.44
CA PRO A 191 -17.13 -12.98 -19.83
C PRO A 191 -18.61 -12.78 -20.17
N SER A 192 -18.94 -11.61 -20.73
CA SER A 192 -20.32 -11.21 -21.05
C SER A 192 -20.90 -11.92 -22.29
N SER A 193 -20.03 -12.44 -23.16
CA SER A 193 -20.38 -13.05 -24.44
C SER A 193 -19.54 -14.30 -24.71
N SER A 194 -20.10 -15.26 -25.45
CA SER A 194 -19.39 -16.46 -25.90
C SER A 194 -18.16 -16.13 -26.76
N MET A 195 -18.20 -15.03 -27.52
CA MET A 195 -17.06 -14.55 -28.31
C MET A 195 -15.90 -14.08 -27.42
N VAL A 196 -16.21 -13.36 -26.34
CA VAL A 196 -15.19 -12.89 -25.38
C VAL A 196 -14.64 -14.06 -24.59
N SER A 197 -15.51 -14.99 -24.17
CA SER A 197 -15.09 -16.22 -23.50
C SER A 197 -14.15 -17.06 -24.38
N HIS A 198 -14.46 -17.22 -25.67
CA HIS A 198 -13.57 -17.92 -26.62
C HIS A 198 -12.24 -17.17 -26.77
N ALA A 199 -12.28 -15.87 -27.03
CA ALA A 199 -11.08 -15.07 -27.23
C ALA A 199 -10.13 -15.08 -26.01
N LEU A 200 -10.68 -15.07 -24.79
CA LEU A 200 -9.90 -15.10 -23.54
C LEU A 200 -9.47 -16.52 -23.10
N SER A 201 -9.99 -17.58 -23.72
CA SER A 201 -9.66 -18.96 -23.32
C SER A 201 -8.82 -19.72 -24.34
N SER A 202 -9.07 -19.53 -25.64
CA SER A 202 -8.45 -20.31 -26.71
C SER A 202 -7.66 -19.48 -27.72
N GLU A 203 -7.86 -18.16 -27.79
CA GLU A 203 -7.25 -17.30 -28.83
C GLU A 203 -6.31 -16.22 -28.25
N LEU A 204 -5.87 -16.40 -27.00
CA LEU A 204 -4.84 -15.53 -26.42
C LEU A 204 -3.49 -15.75 -27.12
N PRO A 205 -2.63 -14.72 -27.20
CA PRO A 205 -1.31 -14.85 -27.78
C PRO A 205 -0.50 -15.94 -27.06
N SER A 206 0.00 -16.93 -27.79
CA SER A 206 0.78 -18.03 -27.22
C SER A 206 2.26 -17.71 -27.03
N SER A 207 2.73 -16.55 -27.47
CA SER A 207 4.15 -16.20 -27.37
C SER A 207 4.46 -15.45 -26.06
N PRO A 208 5.38 -15.95 -25.21
CA PRO A 208 5.78 -15.28 -23.97
C PRO A 208 6.18 -13.80 -24.12
N PRO A 209 6.94 -13.37 -25.15
CA PRO A 209 7.30 -11.96 -25.27
C PRO A 209 6.10 -11.06 -25.56
N VAL A 210 5.09 -11.55 -26.30
CA VAL A 210 3.87 -10.78 -26.59
C VAL A 210 2.99 -10.66 -25.35
N ILE A 211 2.84 -11.74 -24.57
CA ILE A 211 2.10 -11.70 -23.29
C ILE A 211 2.78 -10.73 -22.33
N THR A 212 4.10 -10.77 -22.23
CA THR A 212 4.87 -9.89 -21.34
C THR A 212 4.73 -8.42 -21.74
N SER A 213 4.86 -8.10 -23.03
CA SER A 213 4.63 -6.73 -23.53
C SER A 213 3.20 -6.25 -23.27
N LEU A 214 2.19 -7.12 -23.44
CA LEU A 214 0.81 -6.78 -23.12
C LEU A 214 0.61 -6.46 -21.63
N LEU A 215 1.15 -7.29 -20.74
CA LEU A 215 0.99 -7.17 -19.29
C LEU A 215 1.82 -6.02 -18.68
N GLU A 216 3.04 -5.81 -19.14
CA GLU A 216 4.00 -4.91 -18.50
C GLU A 216 4.10 -3.54 -19.20
N GLU A 217 3.83 -3.47 -20.50
CA GLU A 217 4.04 -2.24 -21.30
C GLU A 217 2.72 -1.61 -21.78
N LEU A 218 1.76 -2.42 -22.21
CA LEU A 218 0.54 -1.92 -22.87
C LEU A 218 -0.64 -1.71 -21.92
N LEU A 219 -0.96 -2.69 -21.08
CA LEU A 219 -2.12 -2.62 -20.17
C LEU A 219 -1.95 -1.62 -19.01
N PRO A 220 -0.78 -1.51 -18.33
CA PRO A 220 -0.65 -0.62 -17.17
C PRO A 220 -0.92 0.86 -17.48
N PRO A 221 -0.37 1.44 -18.56
CA PRO A 221 -0.73 2.81 -18.95
C PRO A 221 -2.22 2.95 -19.26
N ALA A 222 -2.79 1.98 -19.99
CA ALA A 222 -4.21 2.00 -20.34
C ALA A 222 -5.11 2.01 -19.09
N VAL A 223 -4.84 1.13 -18.11
CA VAL A 223 -5.55 1.08 -16.82
C VAL A 223 -5.42 2.40 -16.05
N SER A 224 -4.22 2.98 -16.00
CA SER A 224 -4.00 4.27 -15.34
C SER A 224 -4.84 5.38 -15.98
N PHE A 225 -4.89 5.46 -17.31
CA PHE A 225 -5.70 6.47 -18.01
C PHE A 225 -7.20 6.21 -17.88
N LEU A 226 -7.64 4.96 -17.88
CA LEU A 226 -9.05 4.62 -17.63
C LEU A 226 -9.49 5.09 -16.24
N THR A 227 -8.64 4.87 -15.24
CA THR A 227 -8.89 5.29 -13.85
C THR A 227 -8.95 6.83 -13.74
N SER A 228 -8.04 7.55 -14.41
CA SER A 228 -8.01 9.02 -14.35
C SER A 228 -9.08 9.71 -15.19
N LEU A 229 -9.44 9.16 -16.36
CA LEU A 229 -10.38 9.79 -17.29
C LEU A 229 -11.84 9.41 -17.01
N ALA A 230 -12.09 8.28 -16.32
CA ALA A 230 -13.41 7.74 -16.02
C ALA A 230 -14.39 7.83 -17.22
N PRO A 231 -14.09 7.14 -18.34
CA PRO A 231 -14.89 7.24 -19.55
C PRO A 231 -16.34 6.81 -19.30
N LYS A 232 -17.28 7.56 -19.87
CA LYS A 232 -18.73 7.35 -19.66
C LYS A 232 -19.29 6.11 -20.35
N GLU A 233 -18.58 5.54 -21.32
CA GLU A 233 -19.06 4.42 -22.14
C GLU A 233 -18.19 3.15 -21.93
N PRO A 234 -18.56 2.25 -21.01
CA PRO A 234 -17.80 1.02 -20.73
C PRO A 234 -17.79 0.02 -21.89
N SER A 235 -18.75 0.12 -22.81
CA SER A 235 -18.89 -0.74 -24.00
C SER A 235 -17.97 -0.35 -25.16
N GLN A 236 -17.15 0.69 -25.02
CA GLN A 236 -16.14 1.02 -26.02
C GLN A 236 -15.08 -0.09 -26.09
N LEU A 237 -14.61 -0.41 -27.31
CA LEU A 237 -13.51 -1.36 -27.50
C LEU A 237 -12.22 -0.84 -26.87
N LEU A 238 -11.54 -1.69 -26.10
CA LEU A 238 -10.28 -1.33 -25.44
C LEU A 238 -9.20 -0.96 -26.47
N HIS A 239 -9.16 -1.68 -27.61
CA HIS A 239 -8.26 -1.35 -28.72
C HIS A 239 -8.49 0.06 -29.27
N ASP A 240 -9.74 0.47 -29.44
CA ASP A 240 -10.07 1.81 -29.95
C ASP A 240 -9.69 2.89 -28.94
N PHE A 241 -9.87 2.64 -27.66
CA PHE A 241 -9.41 3.56 -26.61
C PHE A 241 -7.88 3.72 -26.63
N MET A 242 -7.12 2.64 -26.69
CA MET A 242 -5.65 2.67 -26.71
C MET A 242 -5.10 3.37 -27.97
N THR A 243 -5.65 3.05 -29.14
CA THR A 243 -5.12 3.55 -30.42
C THR A 243 -5.66 4.93 -30.80
N LYS A 244 -6.96 5.20 -30.62
CA LYS A 244 -7.59 6.46 -31.05
C LYS A 244 -7.55 7.53 -29.97
N SER A 245 -7.77 7.17 -28.70
CA SER A 245 -7.79 8.14 -27.59
C SER A 245 -6.40 8.37 -27.02
N LEU A 246 -5.66 7.30 -26.68
CA LEU A 246 -4.32 7.42 -26.10
C LEU A 246 -3.20 7.55 -27.14
N ARG A 247 -3.50 7.31 -28.43
CA ARG A 247 -2.52 7.34 -29.54
C ARG A 247 -1.31 6.45 -29.31
N MET A 248 -1.52 5.29 -28.68
CA MET A 248 -0.48 4.30 -28.47
C MET A 248 -0.04 3.71 -29.82
N PRO A 249 1.27 3.41 -30.00
CA PRO A 249 1.79 2.90 -31.26
C PRO A 249 1.28 1.48 -31.59
N GLN A 250 0.90 0.72 -30.56
CA GLN A 250 0.36 -0.63 -30.67
C GLN A 250 -0.87 -0.76 -29.78
N GLY A 251 -1.90 -1.45 -30.28
CA GLY A 251 -3.10 -1.80 -29.53
C GLY A 251 -3.15 -3.30 -29.24
N LEU A 252 -4.34 -3.80 -28.90
CA LEU A 252 -4.52 -5.25 -28.72
C LEU A 252 -4.36 -6.02 -30.05
N PRO A 253 -3.80 -7.25 -30.02
CA PRO A 253 -3.74 -8.12 -31.18
C PRO A 253 -5.12 -8.66 -31.58
N GLU A 254 -5.24 -9.18 -32.80
CA GLU A 254 -6.42 -9.97 -33.20
C GLU A 254 -6.39 -11.34 -32.49
N PRO A 255 -7.55 -11.87 -32.04
CA PRO A 255 -8.91 -11.32 -32.20
C PRO A 255 -9.38 -10.39 -31.07
N LEU A 256 -8.55 -10.16 -30.04
CA LEU A 256 -8.91 -9.38 -28.83
C LEU A 256 -9.36 -7.95 -29.16
N ASN A 257 -8.79 -7.34 -30.18
CA ASN A 257 -9.14 -5.99 -30.61
C ASN A 257 -10.61 -5.80 -31.03
N ARG A 258 -11.30 -6.88 -31.42
CA ARG A 258 -12.69 -6.85 -31.92
C ARG A 258 -13.73 -7.18 -30.87
N CYS A 259 -13.33 -7.81 -29.75
CA CYS A 259 -14.27 -8.34 -28.76
C CYS A 259 -14.05 -7.79 -27.35
N VAL A 260 -12.84 -7.35 -27.00
CA VAL A 260 -12.54 -6.85 -25.65
C VAL A 260 -12.90 -5.37 -25.54
N THR A 261 -13.90 -5.09 -24.71
CA THR A 261 -14.31 -3.74 -24.30
C THR A 261 -13.65 -3.32 -22.98
N ILE A 262 -13.81 -2.05 -22.59
CA ILE A 262 -13.14 -1.46 -21.41
C ILE A 262 -13.55 -2.14 -20.08
N ASP A 263 -14.78 -2.63 -19.99
CA ASP A 263 -15.29 -3.43 -18.86
C ASP A 263 -14.62 -4.81 -18.71
N HIS A 264 -13.92 -5.32 -19.73
CA HIS A 264 -13.23 -6.61 -19.69
C HIS A 264 -11.75 -6.51 -19.34
N VAL A 265 -11.22 -5.33 -19.01
CA VAL A 265 -9.77 -5.10 -18.77
C VAL A 265 -9.26 -5.98 -17.62
N ARG A 266 -10.00 -6.07 -16.51
CA ARG A 266 -9.65 -6.95 -15.39
C ARG A 266 -9.56 -8.42 -15.82
N LEU A 267 -10.53 -8.90 -16.59
CA LEU A 267 -10.56 -10.28 -17.08
C LEU A 267 -9.42 -10.57 -18.05
N LEU A 268 -9.14 -9.63 -18.96
CA LEU A 268 -8.04 -9.76 -19.92
C LEU A 268 -6.70 -9.88 -19.19
N TRP A 269 -6.44 -8.99 -18.22
CA TRP A 269 -5.19 -9.01 -17.46
C TRP A 269 -5.00 -10.34 -16.72
N LEU A 270 -6.02 -10.80 -15.97
CA LEU A 270 -5.96 -12.06 -15.25
C LEU A 270 -5.79 -13.27 -16.19
N SER A 271 -6.43 -13.25 -17.35
CA SER A 271 -6.32 -14.34 -18.33
C SER A 271 -4.93 -14.40 -18.97
N LEU A 272 -4.34 -13.25 -19.30
CA LEU A 272 -2.97 -13.16 -19.82
C LEU A 272 -1.94 -13.58 -18.77
N ASP A 273 -2.08 -13.14 -17.52
CA ASP A 273 -1.17 -13.52 -16.45
C ASP A 273 -1.29 -15.00 -16.09
N ARG A 274 -2.51 -15.57 -16.13
CA ARG A 274 -2.72 -17.02 -16.00
C ARG A 274 -1.97 -17.79 -17.09
N LEU A 275 -2.08 -17.36 -18.34
CA LEU A 275 -1.38 -17.99 -19.46
C LEU A 275 0.14 -17.90 -19.29
N ARG A 276 0.67 -16.75 -18.86
CA ARG A 276 2.09 -16.59 -18.49
C ARG A 276 2.49 -17.58 -17.40
N CYS A 277 1.66 -17.74 -16.37
CA CYS A 277 1.94 -18.67 -15.27
C CYS A 277 1.94 -20.14 -15.75
N GLN A 278 1.03 -20.50 -16.66
CA GLN A 278 1.00 -21.84 -17.28
C GLN A 278 2.27 -22.10 -18.10
N GLN A 279 2.72 -21.13 -18.90
CA GLN A 279 3.96 -21.25 -19.67
C GLN A 279 5.19 -21.40 -18.78
N LEU A 280 5.26 -20.61 -17.70
CA LEU A 280 6.33 -20.75 -16.71
C LEU A 280 6.32 -22.14 -16.05
N ALA A 281 5.14 -22.69 -15.75
CA ALA A 281 5.00 -24.03 -15.20
C ALA A 281 5.42 -25.12 -16.19
N ASP A 282 5.06 -24.99 -17.48
CA ASP A 282 5.49 -25.88 -18.56
C ASP A 282 7.02 -25.88 -18.72
N ASP A 283 7.65 -24.71 -18.59
CA ASP A 283 9.10 -24.54 -18.64
C ASP A 283 9.81 -24.98 -17.33
N GLY A 284 9.05 -25.44 -16.33
CA GLY A 284 9.57 -25.96 -15.06
C GLY A 284 9.94 -24.90 -14.02
N PHE A 285 9.52 -23.65 -14.22
CA PHE A 285 9.68 -22.56 -13.24
C PHE A 285 8.51 -22.51 -12.25
N GLU A 286 8.72 -21.85 -11.11
CA GLU A 286 7.67 -21.58 -10.12
C GLU A 286 6.89 -20.29 -10.48
N PRO A 287 5.61 -20.38 -10.89
CA PRO A 287 4.89 -19.22 -11.44
C PRO A 287 4.49 -18.15 -10.43
N PHE A 288 4.40 -18.50 -9.15
CA PHE A 288 3.89 -17.65 -8.06
C PHE A 288 4.96 -17.25 -7.06
N ARG A 289 6.24 -17.34 -7.44
CA ARG A 289 7.37 -17.01 -6.57
C ARG A 289 7.31 -15.58 -6.02
N ASP A 290 6.75 -14.67 -6.79
CA ASP A 290 6.58 -13.27 -6.43
C ASP A 290 5.42 -13.01 -5.45
N CYS A 291 4.55 -14.00 -5.21
CA CYS A 291 3.48 -13.88 -4.22
C CYS A 291 4.00 -14.20 -2.80
N ARG A 292 4.16 -13.16 -1.98
CA ARG A 292 4.66 -13.28 -0.60
C ARG A 292 3.85 -14.29 0.22
N GLY A 293 4.54 -15.22 0.88
CA GLY A 293 3.94 -16.20 1.80
C GLY A 293 3.42 -17.49 1.15
N LEU A 294 3.43 -17.60 -0.18
CA LEU A 294 3.08 -18.83 -0.91
C LEU A 294 4.30 -19.75 -1.14
N GLU A 295 5.52 -19.27 -0.92
CA GLU A 295 6.77 -20.00 -1.18
C GLU A 295 7.04 -21.20 -0.24
N ALA A 296 6.20 -21.47 0.78
CA ALA A 296 6.62 -22.25 1.94
C ALA A 296 5.80 -23.50 2.32
N ALA A 297 4.65 -23.80 1.68
CA ALA A 297 3.79 -24.90 2.11
C ALA A 297 3.64 -25.99 1.03
N PRO A 298 4.57 -26.96 0.94
CA PRO A 298 4.39 -28.09 0.04
C PRO A 298 3.15 -28.90 0.42
N LEU A 299 2.41 -29.39 -0.57
CA LEU A 299 1.36 -30.39 -0.37
C LEU A 299 2.02 -31.71 0.06
N GLU A 300 1.93 -32.03 1.34
CA GLU A 300 2.28 -33.35 1.89
C GLU A 300 1.43 -34.45 1.21
N GLU A 301 1.98 -35.65 1.06
CA GLU A 301 1.28 -36.81 0.48
C GLU A 301 -0.16 -37.02 0.99
N PRO A 302 -0.46 -36.97 2.31
CA PRO A 302 -1.82 -37.11 2.81
C PRO A 302 -2.77 -36.00 2.36
N LEU A 303 -2.28 -34.78 2.13
CA LEU A 303 -3.09 -33.66 1.61
C LEU A 303 -3.35 -33.81 0.10
N ARG A 304 -2.44 -34.45 -0.64
CA ARG A 304 -2.65 -34.75 -2.07
C ARG A 304 -3.76 -35.77 -2.28
N GLU A 305 -3.93 -36.72 -1.37
CA GLU A 305 -5.01 -37.71 -1.43
C GLU A 305 -6.40 -37.08 -1.26
N LEU A 306 -6.49 -35.92 -0.59
CA LEU A 306 -7.72 -35.14 -0.42
C LEU A 306 -8.15 -34.42 -1.71
N LEU A 307 -7.25 -34.26 -2.69
CA LEU A 307 -7.55 -33.74 -4.03
C LEU A 307 -8.22 -34.85 -4.87
N LEU A 308 -9.46 -35.23 -4.51
CA LEU A 308 -10.20 -36.31 -5.15
C LEU A 308 -10.25 -36.17 -6.70
N PRO A 309 -9.79 -37.17 -7.48
CA PRO A 309 -9.64 -37.06 -8.94
C PRO A 309 -10.94 -36.94 -9.76
N ARG A 310 -12.12 -37.18 -9.18
CA ARG A 310 -13.39 -37.29 -9.92
C ARG A 310 -14.11 -35.95 -10.10
N ASP A 311 -14.12 -35.08 -9.09
CA ASP A 311 -14.82 -33.79 -9.15
C ASP A 311 -14.00 -32.69 -9.85
N LEU A 312 -12.68 -32.82 -9.85
CA LEU A 312 -11.78 -31.87 -10.50
C LEU A 312 -11.96 -31.89 -12.03
N ARG A 313 -12.23 -33.05 -12.66
CA ARG A 313 -12.23 -33.19 -14.14
C ARG A 313 -13.12 -32.20 -14.89
N ASN A 314 -14.30 -31.91 -14.34
CA ASN A 314 -15.28 -31.05 -15.01
C ASN A 314 -15.15 -29.56 -14.62
N ARG A 315 -14.34 -29.22 -13.61
CA ARG A 315 -14.17 -27.86 -13.08
C ARG A 315 -12.73 -27.33 -13.15
N ARG A 316 -11.80 -28.05 -13.79
CA ARG A 316 -10.37 -27.70 -13.89
C ARG A 316 -10.10 -26.27 -14.34
N SER A 317 -10.65 -25.86 -15.48
CA SER A 317 -10.40 -24.53 -16.05
C SER A 317 -10.87 -23.42 -15.10
N LEU A 318 -12.06 -23.59 -14.52
CA LEU A 318 -12.61 -22.68 -13.51
C LEU A 318 -11.74 -22.64 -12.25
N LEU A 319 -11.26 -23.80 -11.77
CA LEU A 319 -10.40 -23.88 -10.59
C LEU A 319 -9.04 -23.20 -10.82
N LEU A 320 -8.40 -23.42 -11.98
CA LEU A 320 -7.14 -22.76 -12.33
C LEU A 320 -7.32 -21.25 -12.43
N GLU A 321 -8.44 -20.78 -12.98
CA GLU A 321 -8.79 -19.36 -13.03
C GLU A 321 -8.96 -18.76 -11.64
N LYS A 322 -9.77 -19.39 -10.80
CA LYS A 322 -10.14 -18.86 -9.49
C LYS A 322 -8.99 -18.97 -8.48
N LEU A 323 -8.20 -20.05 -8.53
CA LEU A 323 -6.99 -20.14 -7.71
C LEU A 323 -5.95 -19.10 -8.14
N HIS A 324 -5.77 -18.88 -9.45
CA HIS A 324 -4.88 -17.83 -9.96
C HIS A 324 -5.31 -16.44 -9.49
N SER A 325 -6.61 -16.10 -9.62
CA SER A 325 -7.12 -14.81 -9.15
C SER A 325 -7.00 -14.67 -7.63
N LEU A 326 -7.26 -15.73 -6.86
CA LEU A 326 -7.11 -15.73 -5.40
C LEU A 326 -5.67 -15.41 -4.99
N MET A 327 -4.69 -16.05 -5.65
CA MET A 327 -3.27 -15.83 -5.35
C MET A 327 -2.79 -14.44 -5.75
N ARG A 328 -3.12 -13.99 -6.97
CA ARG A 328 -2.66 -12.71 -7.53
C ARG A 328 -3.34 -11.49 -6.90
N LEU A 329 -4.54 -11.65 -6.36
CA LEU A 329 -5.34 -10.56 -5.81
C LEU A 329 -5.40 -10.64 -4.29
N GLU A 330 -6.15 -11.60 -3.75
CA GLU A 330 -6.45 -11.61 -2.31
C GLU A 330 -5.23 -11.96 -1.47
N LEU A 331 -4.53 -13.06 -1.78
CA LEU A 331 -3.41 -13.54 -0.98
C LEU A 331 -2.19 -12.63 -1.09
N ALA A 332 -1.94 -12.06 -2.27
CA ALA A 332 -0.89 -11.08 -2.48
C ALA A 332 -1.11 -9.79 -1.66
N SER A 333 -2.35 -9.33 -1.52
CA SER A 333 -2.68 -8.12 -0.76
C SER A 333 -2.86 -8.37 0.74
N ARG A 334 -3.29 -9.58 1.14
CA ARG A 334 -3.71 -9.91 2.52
C ARG A 334 -3.09 -11.24 3.00
N PRO A 335 -1.88 -11.21 3.57
CA PRO A 335 -1.20 -12.43 4.01
C PRO A 335 -1.88 -13.10 5.22
N ASN A 336 -2.75 -12.40 5.95
CA ASN A 336 -3.55 -12.98 7.04
C ASN A 336 -4.57 -14.03 6.56
N LEU A 337 -4.85 -14.10 5.26
CA LEU A 337 -5.73 -15.10 4.69
C LEU A 337 -5.06 -16.46 4.48
N LEU A 338 -3.73 -16.56 4.60
CA LEU A 338 -2.97 -17.79 4.32
C LEU A 338 -3.38 -18.96 5.22
N ASP A 339 -3.81 -18.68 6.45
CA ASP A 339 -4.25 -19.68 7.43
C ASP A 339 -5.77 -19.96 7.37
N LEU A 340 -6.51 -19.31 6.46
CA LEU A 340 -7.93 -19.58 6.25
C LEU A 340 -8.12 -20.86 5.42
N PRO A 341 -9.10 -21.73 5.76
CA PRO A 341 -9.51 -22.83 4.91
C PRO A 341 -10.04 -22.35 3.55
N LEU A 342 -9.67 -23.03 2.46
CA LEU A 342 -10.14 -22.69 1.11
C LEU A 342 -11.66 -22.76 0.99
N SER A 343 -12.31 -23.68 1.71
CA SER A 343 -13.76 -23.82 1.77
C SER A 343 -14.48 -22.59 2.33
N GLU A 344 -13.81 -21.78 3.13
CA GLU A 344 -14.39 -20.57 3.75
C GLU A 344 -14.16 -19.31 2.90
N VAL A 345 -13.32 -19.37 1.86
CA VAL A 345 -13.01 -18.20 1.00
C VAL A 345 -14.26 -17.65 0.33
N GLY A 346 -15.17 -18.52 -0.11
CA GLY A 346 -16.44 -18.11 -0.74
C GLY A 346 -17.36 -17.33 0.20
N ILE A 347 -17.22 -17.50 1.53
CA ILE A 347 -17.98 -16.75 2.55
C ILE A 347 -17.47 -15.31 2.63
N VAL A 348 -16.16 -15.12 2.51
CA VAL A 348 -15.51 -13.79 2.59
C VAL A 348 -15.64 -13.04 1.27
N TYR A 349 -15.57 -13.76 0.15
CA TYR A 349 -15.47 -13.20 -1.18
C TYR A 349 -16.45 -13.87 -2.14
N THR A 350 -17.46 -13.11 -2.58
CA THR A 350 -18.54 -13.62 -3.44
C THR A 350 -18.06 -14.13 -4.81
N ASP A 351 -16.85 -13.74 -5.25
CA ASP A 351 -16.27 -14.19 -6.52
C ASP A 351 -15.83 -15.65 -6.53
N TYR A 352 -15.74 -16.25 -5.35
CA TYR A 352 -15.32 -17.64 -5.11
C TYR A 352 -16.46 -18.50 -4.54
N ASP A 353 -17.67 -17.96 -4.47
CA ASP A 353 -18.85 -18.69 -3.98
C ASP A 353 -19.10 -19.97 -4.80
N GLY A 354 -19.28 -21.09 -4.13
CA GLY A 354 -19.49 -22.40 -4.76
C GLY A 354 -18.25 -23.02 -5.43
N VAL A 355 -17.10 -22.33 -5.46
CA VAL A 355 -15.88 -22.81 -6.15
C VAL A 355 -15.14 -23.84 -5.31
N PHE A 356 -14.98 -23.56 -4.02
CA PHE A 356 -14.24 -24.39 -3.05
C PHE A 356 -15.16 -25.12 -2.07
N ASP A 357 -16.46 -25.10 -2.31
CA ASP A 357 -17.45 -25.79 -1.46
C ASP A 357 -17.17 -27.29 -1.39
N GLY A 358 -17.17 -27.82 -0.18
CA GLY A 358 -16.91 -29.25 0.09
C GLY A 358 -15.43 -29.63 0.08
N TRP A 359 -14.50 -28.68 -0.02
CA TRP A 359 -13.08 -28.92 0.20
C TRP A 359 -12.80 -29.14 1.69
N ASP A 360 -11.84 -30.01 2.01
CA ASP A 360 -11.44 -30.32 3.38
C ASP A 360 -10.86 -29.07 4.07
N GLU A 361 -11.25 -28.84 5.34
CA GLU A 361 -10.80 -27.69 6.14
C GLU A 361 -9.27 -27.64 6.33
N ARG A 362 -8.58 -28.78 6.15
CA ARG A 362 -7.11 -28.85 6.20
C ARG A 362 -6.44 -28.20 4.99
N LEU A 363 -7.18 -28.01 3.89
CA LEU A 363 -6.67 -27.32 2.70
C LEU A 363 -6.76 -25.80 2.91
N LEU A 364 -5.72 -25.27 3.53
CA LEU A 364 -5.57 -23.83 3.77
C LEU A 364 -5.14 -23.05 2.51
N CYS A 365 -5.42 -21.75 2.48
CA CYS A 365 -5.04 -20.83 1.40
C CYS A 365 -3.52 -20.82 1.11
N LYS A 366 -2.66 -21.08 2.11
CA LYS A 366 -1.21 -21.23 1.88
C LYS A 366 -0.84 -22.37 0.91
N HIS A 367 -1.71 -23.37 0.74
CA HIS A 367 -1.50 -24.48 -0.19
C HIS A 367 -1.94 -24.15 -1.63
N SER A 368 -2.51 -22.96 -1.89
CA SER A 368 -3.11 -22.60 -3.19
C SER A 368 -2.16 -22.77 -4.37
N ALA A 369 -0.89 -22.39 -4.23
CA ALA A 369 0.11 -22.53 -5.29
C ALA A 369 0.39 -24.00 -5.62
N ALA A 370 0.56 -24.83 -4.60
CA ALA A 370 0.81 -26.26 -4.76
C ALA A 370 -0.41 -26.97 -5.37
N ILE A 371 -1.62 -26.57 -4.97
CA ILE A 371 -2.88 -27.10 -5.53
C ILE A 371 -3.03 -26.69 -6.99
N TRP A 372 -2.74 -25.43 -7.33
CA TRP A 372 -2.76 -24.95 -8.72
C TRP A 372 -1.82 -25.76 -9.60
N MET A 373 -0.57 -25.99 -9.15
CA MET A 373 0.40 -26.82 -9.87
C MET A 373 -0.07 -28.27 -10.01
N ALA A 374 -0.71 -28.84 -9.00
CA ALA A 374 -1.27 -30.19 -9.07
C ALA A 374 -2.44 -30.30 -10.07
N VAL A 375 -3.33 -29.30 -10.10
CA VAL A 375 -4.44 -29.24 -11.07
C VAL A 375 -3.91 -29.04 -12.49
N PHE A 376 -2.88 -28.20 -12.67
CA PHE A 376 -2.24 -27.96 -13.96
C PHE A 376 -1.52 -29.22 -14.48
N ALA A 377 -0.78 -29.95 -13.64
CA ALA A 377 -0.14 -31.21 -14.04
C ALA A 377 -1.15 -32.28 -14.52
N LEU A 378 -2.37 -32.27 -14.00
CA LEU A 378 -3.46 -33.15 -14.45
C LEU A 378 -4.05 -32.75 -15.84
N GLU A 379 -3.70 -31.57 -16.35
CA GLU A 379 -4.06 -31.06 -17.66
C GLU A 379 -3.11 -31.60 -18.74
N GLY A 380 -1.80 -31.63 -18.47
CA GLY A 380 -0.76 -32.13 -19.39
C GLY A 380 -0.75 -33.65 -19.62
N SER A 381 -1.32 -34.45 -18.72
CA SER A 381 -1.38 -35.93 -18.84
C SER A 381 -2.34 -36.46 -19.93
N ARG A 382 -2.78 -35.61 -20.87
CA ARG A 382 -3.70 -35.95 -21.96
C ARG A 382 -3.12 -35.82 -23.37
N ALA A 383 -1.82 -35.55 -23.51
CA ALA A 383 -1.12 -35.63 -24.79
C ALA A 383 -0.67 -37.05 -25.11
#